data_AF-A0A8S9JHU9-F1
#
_entry.id   AF-A0A8S9JHU9-F1
#
_cell.length_a   1.000
_cell.length_b   1.000
_cell.length_c   1.000
_cell.angle_alpha   90.00
_cell.angle_beta   90.00
_cell.angle_gamma   90.00
#
_symmetry.space_group_name_H-M   'P 1'
#
loop_
_entity.id
_entity.type
_entity.pdbx_description
1 polymer ?
#
loop_
_entity_poly.entity_id
_entity_poly.type
_entity_poly.pdbx_seq_one_letter_code
_entity_poly.pdbx_strand_id
1 'polypeptide(L)'
;MTCQPDDVAELSGTVAVWVIPVHFSFTFFFPLNRFLQCQLKNMVIAISAGVALVVHIFVCWLFVYGLKLGVIGTMATVNVSWWLNVFILFTYATCGGCPLTWTGFSIEAFTGLWEFAKLSASSGVMLCLESWYYKILILMTGNLKDAKIAVDSLSIWHKKQMCELRNGRALRHLQLEVFYPLEF
;
A
#
# COMPACT_ATOMS: atom_id res chain seq x y z
N MET A 1 22.01 9.43 -21.00
CA MET A 1 21.00 8.51 -20.45
C MET A 1 21.30 8.41 -18.95
N THR A 2 20.34 8.85 -18.13
CA THR A 2 20.34 9.13 -16.67
C THR A 2 21.60 8.81 -15.83
N CYS A 3 22.15 9.84 -15.16
CA CYS A 3 23.29 9.81 -14.24
C CYS A 3 23.04 9.04 -12.91
N GLN A 4 22.79 7.74 -12.97
CA GLN A 4 22.77 6.88 -11.77
C GLN A 4 23.90 5.85 -11.85
N PRO A 5 24.61 5.54 -10.75
CA PRO A 5 25.65 4.51 -10.74
C PRO A 5 25.12 3.15 -11.24
N ASP A 6 25.93 2.45 -12.04
CA ASP A 6 25.53 1.20 -12.72
C ASP A 6 25.14 0.09 -11.71
N ASP A 7 25.82 0.03 -10.56
CA ASP A 7 25.53 -0.89 -9.47
C ASP A 7 24.13 -0.66 -8.87
N VAL A 8 23.73 0.60 -8.72
CA VAL A 8 22.39 0.96 -8.21
C VAL A 8 21.32 0.64 -9.26
N ALA A 9 21.61 0.83 -10.55
CA ALA A 9 20.71 0.49 -11.64
C ALA A 9 20.47 -1.03 -11.74
N GLU A 10 21.54 -1.83 -11.66
CA GLU A 10 21.47 -3.30 -11.68
C GLU A 10 20.69 -3.85 -10.48
N LEU A 11 20.98 -3.34 -9.29
CA LEU A 11 20.26 -3.72 -8.07
C LEU A 11 18.77 -3.38 -8.14
N SER A 12 18.45 -2.19 -8.66
CA SER A 12 17.06 -1.74 -8.87
C SER A 12 16.33 -2.64 -9.87
N GLY A 13 17.00 -3.06 -10.94
CA GLY A 13 16.43 -4.00 -11.92
C GLY A 13 16.12 -5.36 -11.29
N THR A 14 17.03 -5.89 -10.46
CA THR A 14 16.81 -7.14 -9.71
C THR A 14 15.61 -7.00 -8.78
N VAL A 15 15.54 -5.93 -8.00
CA VAL A 15 14.39 -5.66 -7.12
C VAL A 15 13.09 -5.57 -7.91
N ALA A 16 13.09 -4.87 -9.06
CA ALA A 16 11.89 -4.71 -9.88
C ALA A 16 11.29 -6.05 -10.33
N VAL A 17 12.13 -7.05 -10.68
CA VAL A 17 11.66 -8.40 -11.02
C VAL A 17 11.05 -9.10 -9.80
N TRP A 18 11.70 -9.01 -8.64
CA TRP A 18 11.21 -9.62 -7.39
C TRP A 18 9.96 -8.94 -6.80
N VAL A 19 9.63 -7.75 -7.27
CA VAL A 19 8.43 -6.99 -6.91
C VAL A 19 7.19 -7.48 -7.68
N ILE A 20 7.35 -8.19 -8.81
CA ILE A 20 6.24 -8.69 -9.63
C ILE A 20 5.26 -9.59 -8.83
N PRO A 21 5.72 -10.61 -8.07
CA PRO A 21 4.79 -11.49 -7.36
C PRO A 21 4.10 -10.77 -6.19
N VAL A 22 4.73 -9.75 -5.61
CA VAL A 22 4.09 -8.86 -4.61
C VAL A 22 2.92 -8.12 -5.25
N HIS A 23 3.12 -7.53 -6.44
CA HIS A 23 2.04 -6.82 -7.13
C HIS A 23 0.87 -7.76 -7.48
N PHE A 24 1.17 -9.00 -7.86
CA PHE A 24 0.12 -9.99 -8.10
C PHE A 24 -0.66 -10.33 -6.82
N SER A 25 0.00 -10.38 -5.66
CA SER A 25 -0.73 -10.58 -4.39
C SER A 25 -1.73 -9.45 -4.10
N PHE A 26 -1.44 -8.21 -4.53
CA PHE A 26 -2.31 -7.06 -4.31
C PHE A 26 -3.64 -7.17 -5.05
N THR A 27 -3.65 -7.82 -6.21
CA THR A 27 -4.88 -8.02 -7.00
C THR A 27 -5.89 -8.89 -6.26
N PHE A 28 -5.43 -9.78 -5.37
CA PHE A 28 -6.31 -10.58 -4.51
C PHE A 28 -6.54 -9.90 -3.16
N PHE A 29 -5.48 -9.36 -2.57
CA PHE A 29 -5.53 -8.79 -1.23
C PHE A 29 -6.51 -7.61 -1.17
N PHE A 30 -6.43 -6.64 -2.08
CA PHE A 30 -7.26 -5.43 -1.99
C PHE A 30 -8.77 -5.73 -2.11
N PRO A 31 -9.24 -6.54 -3.07
CA PRO A 31 -10.65 -6.93 -3.11
C PRO A 31 -11.10 -7.73 -1.88
N LEU A 32 -10.30 -8.69 -1.39
CA LEU A 32 -10.62 -9.46 -0.18
C LEU A 32 -10.72 -8.57 1.05
N ASN A 33 -9.78 -7.62 1.18
CA ASN A 33 -9.79 -6.65 2.27
C ASN A 33 -11.06 -5.79 2.20
N ARG A 34 -11.38 -5.26 1.01
CA ARG A 34 -12.58 -4.44 0.81
C ARG A 34 -13.87 -5.22 1.05
N PHE A 35 -13.94 -6.48 0.63
CA PHE A 35 -15.09 -7.37 0.87
C PHE A 35 -15.38 -7.53 2.36
N LEU A 36 -14.34 -7.82 3.16
CA LEU A 36 -14.49 -7.97 4.62
C LEU A 36 -14.74 -6.63 5.32
N GLN A 37 -14.17 -5.51 4.84
CA GLN A 37 -14.47 -4.17 5.36
C GLN A 37 -15.94 -3.80 5.16
N CYS A 38 -16.50 -4.06 3.97
CA CYS A 38 -17.90 -3.80 3.67
C CYS A 38 -18.86 -4.63 4.53
N GLN A 39 -18.40 -5.75 5.09
CA GLN A 39 -19.15 -6.59 6.02
C GLN A 39 -18.88 -6.26 7.50
N LEU A 40 -18.17 -5.18 7.78
CA LEU A 40 -17.76 -4.76 9.12
C LEU A 40 -16.89 -5.80 9.87
N LYS A 41 -16.26 -6.73 9.14
CA LYS A 41 -15.37 -7.76 9.70
C LYS A 41 -13.92 -7.27 9.84
N ASN A 42 -13.76 -6.02 10.27
CA ASN A 42 -12.45 -5.37 10.32
C ASN A 42 -11.50 -6.00 11.35
N MET A 43 -12.04 -6.68 12.38
CA MET A 43 -11.23 -7.44 13.33
C MET A 43 -10.48 -8.61 12.68
N VAL A 44 -11.07 -9.26 11.68
CA VAL A 44 -10.41 -10.36 10.94
C VAL A 44 -9.23 -9.82 10.15
N ILE A 45 -9.41 -8.66 9.52
CA ILE A 45 -8.35 -7.96 8.80
C ILE A 45 -7.21 -7.59 9.75
N ALA A 46 -7.55 -7.02 10.92
CA ALA A 46 -6.57 -6.66 11.94
C ALA A 46 -5.78 -7.87 12.46
N ILE A 47 -6.46 -9.00 12.73
CA ILE A 47 -5.81 -10.25 13.14
C ILE A 47 -4.89 -10.77 12.02
N SER A 48 -5.35 -10.78 10.77
CA SER A 48 -4.52 -11.22 9.63
C SER A 48 -3.25 -10.38 9.50
N ALA A 49 -3.37 -9.06 9.66
CA ALA A 49 -2.24 -8.14 9.62
C ALA A 49 -1.27 -8.38 10.79
N GLY A 50 -1.80 -8.63 11.99
CA GLY A 50 -1.00 -8.97 13.17
C GLY A 50 -0.23 -10.28 12.98
N VAL A 51 -0.88 -11.35 12.52
CA VAL A 51 -0.24 -12.63 12.22
C VAL A 51 0.82 -12.47 11.13
N ALA A 52 0.48 -11.77 10.04
CA ALA A 52 1.41 -11.53 8.96
C ALA A 52 2.63 -10.70 9.40
N LEU A 53 2.45 -9.75 10.32
CA LEU A 53 3.54 -8.97 10.89
C LEU A 53 4.48 -9.85 11.73
N VAL A 54 3.94 -10.69 12.60
CA VAL A 54 4.75 -11.62 13.41
C VAL A 54 5.55 -12.55 12.51
N VAL A 55 4.90 -13.14 11.50
CA VAL A 55 5.58 -13.99 10.52
C VAL A 55 6.63 -13.18 9.74
N HIS A 56 6.30 -11.95 9.31
CA HIS A 56 7.24 -11.08 8.60
C HIS A 56 8.51 -10.82 9.40
N ILE A 57 8.39 -10.50 10.69
CA ILE A 57 9.53 -10.29 11.58
C ILE A 57 10.39 -11.55 11.66
N PHE A 58 9.76 -12.71 11.84
CA PHE A 58 10.46 -13.99 11.90
C PHE A 58 11.19 -14.32 10.60
N VAL A 59 10.52 -14.20 9.44
CA VAL A 59 11.15 -14.50 8.16
C VAL A 59 12.22 -13.46 7.79
N CYS A 60 12.05 -12.19 8.14
CA CYS A 60 13.08 -11.16 8.01
C CYS A 60 14.32 -11.51 8.84
N TRP A 61 14.12 -11.91 10.11
CA TRP A 61 15.22 -12.37 10.93
C TRP A 61 15.96 -13.55 10.28
N LEU A 62 15.23 -14.57 9.83
CA LEU A 62 15.80 -15.76 9.22
C LEU A 62 16.53 -15.47 7.90
N PHE A 63 15.90 -14.76 6.95
CA PHE A 63 16.42 -14.57 5.60
C PHE A 63 17.53 -13.52 5.53
N VAL A 64 17.41 -12.45 6.31
CA VAL A 64 18.37 -11.34 6.29
C VAL A 64 19.55 -11.61 7.22
N TYR A 65 19.30 -12.05 8.46
CA TYR A 65 20.38 -12.27 9.43
C TYR A 65 20.90 -13.70 9.43
N GLY A 66 20.01 -14.69 9.35
CA GLY A 66 20.39 -16.11 9.34
C GLY A 66 21.04 -16.54 8.02
N LEU A 67 20.32 -16.38 6.91
CA LEU A 67 20.73 -16.85 5.59
C LEU A 67 21.54 -15.82 4.78
N LYS A 68 21.61 -14.56 5.23
CA LYS A 68 22.36 -13.46 4.60
C LYS A 68 22.12 -13.33 3.09
N LEU A 69 20.87 -13.53 2.66
CA LEU A 69 20.48 -13.55 1.23
C LEU A 69 20.40 -12.15 0.59
N GLY A 70 20.86 -11.11 1.29
CA GLY A 70 20.90 -9.73 0.80
C GLY A 70 19.52 -9.21 0.34
N VAL A 71 19.53 -8.40 -0.72
CA VAL A 71 18.33 -7.75 -1.28
C VAL A 71 17.26 -8.75 -1.71
N ILE A 72 17.67 -9.91 -2.23
CA ILE A 72 16.77 -10.96 -2.72
C ILE A 72 16.02 -11.58 -1.55
N GLY A 73 16.74 -11.86 -0.45
CA GLY A 73 16.14 -12.32 0.80
C GLY A 73 15.08 -11.35 1.32
N THR A 74 15.41 -10.05 1.36
CA THR A 74 14.47 -9.01 1.79
C THR A 74 13.22 -8.95 0.92
N MET A 75 13.37 -9.08 -0.41
CA MET A 75 12.20 -9.09 -1.28
C MET A 75 11.37 -10.37 -1.14
N ALA A 76 12.00 -11.52 -0.89
CA ALA A 76 11.30 -12.77 -0.64
C ALA A 76 10.45 -12.72 0.64
N THR A 77 10.93 -12.08 1.71
CA THR A 77 10.16 -11.97 2.96
C THR A 77 8.92 -11.08 2.80
N VAL A 78 9.03 -10.01 2.01
CA VAL A 78 7.88 -9.18 1.64
C VAL A 78 6.84 -10.00 0.88
N ASN A 79 7.27 -10.77 -0.13
CA ASN A 79 6.38 -11.67 -0.88
C ASN A 79 5.62 -12.65 0.04
N VAL A 80 6.34 -13.34 0.92
CA VAL A 80 5.75 -14.32 1.85
C VAL A 80 4.66 -13.67 2.71
N SER A 81 4.92 -12.50 3.27
CA SER A 81 3.98 -11.81 4.16
C SER A 81 2.72 -11.33 3.45
N TRP A 82 2.84 -10.87 2.20
CA TRP A 82 1.68 -10.47 1.42
C TRP A 82 0.82 -11.66 0.99
N TRP A 83 1.44 -12.73 0.51
CA TRP A 83 0.72 -13.96 0.16
C TRP A 83 0.06 -14.61 1.38
N LEU A 84 0.71 -14.58 2.54
CA LEU A 84 0.11 -15.06 3.78
C LEU A 84 -1.19 -14.31 4.12
N ASN A 85 -1.21 -12.98 3.97
CA ASN A 85 -2.45 -12.21 4.14
C ASN A 85 -3.54 -12.65 3.16
N VAL A 86 -3.19 -12.84 1.88
CA VAL A 86 -4.13 -13.33 0.86
C VAL A 86 -4.74 -14.66 1.30
N PHE A 87 -3.91 -15.63 1.71
CA PHE A 87 -4.39 -16.93 2.13
C PHE A 87 -5.28 -16.87 3.38
N ILE A 88 -4.91 -16.08 4.40
CA ILE A 88 -5.71 -15.95 5.63
C ILE A 88 -7.10 -15.38 5.29
N LEU A 89 -7.14 -14.26 4.56
CA LEU A 89 -8.40 -13.59 4.24
C LEU A 89 -9.27 -14.43 3.30
N PHE A 90 -8.66 -15.07 2.30
CA PHE A 90 -9.36 -15.94 1.36
C PHE A 90 -9.94 -17.18 2.05
N THR A 91 -9.15 -17.85 2.90
CA THR A 91 -9.60 -19.02 3.67
C THR A 91 -10.72 -18.62 4.62
N TYR A 92 -10.62 -17.48 5.30
CA TYR A 92 -11.69 -17.00 6.17
C TYR A 92 -13.00 -16.76 5.41
N ALA A 93 -12.92 -16.12 4.24
CA ALA A 93 -14.10 -15.84 3.43
C ALA A 93 -14.77 -17.14 2.91
N THR A 94 -13.97 -18.11 2.46
CA THR A 94 -14.45 -19.35 1.82
C THR A 94 -14.83 -20.46 2.81
N CYS A 95 -14.17 -20.57 3.97
CA CYS A 95 -14.42 -21.61 4.97
C CYS A 95 -15.51 -21.24 5.98
N GLY A 96 -16.53 -20.48 5.56
CA GLY A 96 -17.71 -20.20 6.38
C GLY A 96 -17.65 -18.94 7.24
N GLY A 97 -16.65 -18.07 7.08
CA GLY A 97 -16.64 -16.75 7.72
C GLY A 97 -17.71 -15.80 7.19
N CYS A 98 -18.20 -16.04 5.97
CA CYS A 98 -19.12 -15.16 5.24
C CYS A 98 -20.24 -15.95 4.50
N PRO A 99 -21.04 -16.78 5.18
CA PRO A 99 -21.95 -17.73 4.51
C PRO A 99 -23.12 -17.07 3.76
N LEU A 100 -23.52 -15.86 4.14
CA LEU A 100 -24.62 -15.12 3.53
C LEU A 100 -24.21 -14.37 2.25
N THR A 101 -22.92 -14.07 2.11
CA THR A 101 -22.39 -13.20 1.04
C THR A 101 -21.45 -13.93 0.10
N TRP A 102 -20.85 -15.04 0.56
CA TRP A 102 -20.06 -15.94 -0.26
C TRP A 102 -20.86 -17.21 -0.57
N THR A 103 -21.46 -17.25 -1.75
CA THR A 103 -22.23 -18.41 -2.27
C THR A 103 -21.40 -19.31 -3.19
N GLY A 104 -20.09 -19.07 -3.28
CA GLY A 104 -19.17 -19.77 -4.17
C GLY A 104 -18.86 -18.99 -5.45
N PHE A 105 -18.09 -19.61 -6.34
CA PHE A 105 -17.78 -19.03 -7.64
C PHE A 105 -18.98 -19.17 -8.58
N SER A 106 -19.54 -18.06 -9.04
CA SER A 106 -20.56 -18.02 -10.10
C SER A 106 -20.14 -17.10 -11.24
N ILE A 107 -20.66 -17.34 -12.44
CA ILE A 107 -20.50 -16.47 -13.61
C ILE A 107 -21.18 -15.11 -13.37
N GLU A 108 -22.21 -15.03 -12.52
CA GLU A 108 -22.75 -13.73 -12.08
C GLU A 108 -21.69 -12.83 -11.41
N ALA A 109 -20.64 -13.38 -10.81
CA ALA A 109 -19.55 -12.60 -10.23
C ALA A 109 -18.77 -11.81 -11.30
N PHE A 110 -18.88 -12.20 -12.57
CA PHE A 110 -18.29 -11.51 -13.70
C PHE A 110 -19.25 -10.51 -14.38
N THR A 111 -20.45 -10.33 -13.84
CA THR A 111 -21.39 -9.30 -14.33
C THR A 111 -21.05 -7.95 -13.70
N GLY A 112 -21.03 -6.87 -14.50
CA GLY A 112 -20.75 -5.52 -13.99
C GLY A 112 -19.28 -5.13 -13.84
N LEU A 113 -18.31 -5.98 -14.24
CA LEU A 113 -16.88 -5.65 -14.22
C LEU A 113 -16.54 -4.38 -15.00
N TRP A 114 -17.26 -4.08 -16.08
CA TRP A 114 -17.00 -2.91 -16.91
C TRP A 114 -17.26 -1.59 -16.15
N GLU A 115 -18.38 -1.50 -15.44
CA GLU A 115 -18.69 -0.31 -14.64
C GLU A 115 -17.77 -0.20 -13.42
N PHE A 116 -17.44 -1.34 -12.79
CA PHE A 116 -16.41 -1.38 -11.75
C PHE A 116 -15.04 -0.92 -12.28
N ALA A 117 -14.65 -1.32 -13.49
CA ALA A 117 -13.40 -0.94 -14.11
C ALA A 117 -13.35 0.56 -14.40
N LYS A 118 -14.45 1.19 -14.87
CA LYS A 118 -14.53 2.64 -15.06
C LYS A 118 -14.35 3.40 -13.74
N LEU A 119 -15.05 2.98 -12.69
CA LEU A 119 -14.94 3.59 -11.35
C LEU A 119 -13.52 3.41 -10.77
N SER A 120 -12.97 2.21 -10.94
CA SER A 120 -11.60 1.88 -10.53
C SER A 120 -10.56 2.65 -11.32
N ALA A 121 -10.80 2.92 -12.60
CA ALA A 121 -9.90 3.72 -13.43
C ALA A 121 -9.87 5.17 -12.96
N SER A 122 -11.02 5.79 -12.66
CA SER A 122 -11.07 7.15 -12.10
C SER A 122 -10.34 7.23 -10.75
N SER A 123 -10.62 6.29 -9.85
CA SER A 123 -9.94 6.20 -8.55
C SER A 123 -8.44 5.93 -8.70
N GLY A 124 -8.07 5.09 -9.67
CA GLY A 124 -6.69 4.76 -10.00
C GLY A 124 -5.92 5.96 -10.52
N VAL A 125 -6.50 6.76 -11.41
CA VAL A 125 -5.90 8.02 -11.90
C VAL A 125 -5.66 8.99 -10.74
N MET A 126 -6.64 9.16 -9.85
CA MET A 126 -6.49 10.00 -8.67
C MET A 126 -5.30 9.57 -7.79
N LEU A 127 -5.21 8.28 -7.46
CA LEU A 127 -4.12 7.72 -6.66
C LEU A 127 -2.77 7.81 -7.37
N CYS A 128 -2.73 7.60 -8.69
CA CYS A 128 -1.52 7.74 -9.48
C CYS A 128 -1.02 9.18 -9.52
N LEU A 129 -1.92 10.15 -9.73
CA LEU A 129 -1.57 11.57 -9.72
C LEU A 129 -1.05 12.00 -8.35
N GLU A 130 -1.68 11.54 -7.27
CA GLU A 130 -1.19 11.78 -5.91
C GLU A 130 0.23 11.19 -5.73
N SER A 131 0.44 9.93 -6.13
CA SER A 131 1.76 9.28 -6.02
C SER A 131 2.84 9.98 -6.85
N TRP A 132 2.52 10.36 -8.09
CA TRP A 132 3.44 11.06 -8.98
C TRP A 132 3.77 12.44 -8.45
N TYR A 133 2.77 13.18 -7.97
CA TYR A 133 2.97 14.49 -7.34
C TYR A 133 3.97 14.38 -6.18
N TYR A 134 3.80 13.41 -5.28
CA TYR A 134 4.76 13.20 -4.18
C TYR A 134 6.16 12.82 -4.67
N LYS A 135 6.28 11.97 -5.68
CA LYS A 135 7.60 11.61 -6.24
C LYS A 135 8.29 12.81 -6.87
N ILE A 136 7.55 13.65 -7.59
CA ILE A 136 8.08 14.90 -8.17
C ILE A 136 8.55 15.84 -7.06
N LEU A 137 7.76 16.01 -5.99
CA LEU A 137 8.16 16.83 -4.84
C LEU A 137 9.45 16.31 -4.19
N ILE A 138 9.59 14.99 -4.02
CA ILE A 138 10.82 14.38 -3.48
C ILE A 138 12.00 14.64 -4.41
N LEU A 139 11.83 14.51 -5.73
CA LEU A 139 12.90 14.80 -6.69
C LEU A 139 13.32 16.27 -6.68
N MET A 140 12.35 17.19 -6.58
CA MET A 140 12.62 18.62 -6.49
C MET A 140 13.33 18.98 -5.17
N THR A 141 12.83 18.48 -4.04
CA THR A 141 13.42 18.72 -2.71
C THR A 141 14.80 18.07 -2.56
N GLY A 142 15.03 16.95 -3.24
CA GLY A 142 16.31 16.26 -3.33
C GLY A 142 17.42 17.04 -4.05
N ASN A 143 17.08 18.12 -4.77
CA ASN A 143 18.04 18.98 -5.49
C ASN A 143 18.37 20.28 -4.73
N LEU A 144 17.88 20.45 -3.50
CA LEU A 144 18.22 21.61 -2.66
C LEU A 144 19.60 21.43 -2.01
N LYS A 145 20.25 22.54 -1.63
CA LYS A 145 21.56 22.54 -0.93
C LYS A 145 21.56 21.67 0.33
N ASP A 146 20.40 21.58 1.01
CA ASP A 146 20.16 20.75 2.19
C ASP A 146 19.13 19.62 1.92
N ALA A 147 19.26 18.96 0.77
CA ALA A 147 18.34 17.93 0.27
C ALA A 147 17.90 16.90 1.32
N LYS A 148 18.83 16.44 2.16
CA LYS A 148 18.53 15.46 3.22
C LYS A 148 17.49 15.98 4.21
N ILE A 149 17.69 17.20 4.73
CA ILE A 149 16.79 17.81 5.71
C ILE A 149 15.44 18.12 5.06
N ALA A 150 15.44 18.59 3.81
CA ALA A 150 14.22 18.91 3.08
C ALA A 150 13.36 17.67 2.80
N VAL A 151 13.98 16.57 2.33
CA VAL A 151 13.29 15.30 2.05
C VAL A 151 12.80 14.64 3.35
N ASP A 152 13.60 14.67 4.42
CA ASP A 152 13.19 14.15 5.73
C ASP A 152 11.99 14.94 6.28
N SER A 153 12.03 16.27 6.20
CA SER A 153 10.93 17.14 6.63
C SER A 153 9.65 16.90 5.82
N LEU A 154 9.76 16.75 4.50
CA LEU A 154 8.63 16.43 3.62
C LEU A 154 8.02 15.06 3.97
N SER A 155 8.86 14.07 4.28
CA SER A 155 8.42 12.73 4.66
C SER A 155 7.65 12.73 5.99
N ILE A 156 8.11 13.52 6.98
CA ILE A 156 7.42 13.71 8.27
C ILE A 156 6.11 14.47 8.05
N TRP A 157 6.13 15.54 7.26
CA TRP A 157 4.95 16.34 6.95
C TRP A 157 3.85 15.49 6.30
N HIS A 158 4.20 14.68 5.31
CA HIS A 158 3.24 13.78 4.65
C HIS A 158 2.61 12.78 5.63
N LYS A 159 3.40 12.18 6.54
CA LYS A 159 2.87 11.32 7.61
C LYS A 159 1.91 12.07 8.53
N LYS A 160 2.25 13.31 8.90
CA LYS A 160 1.39 14.16 9.74
C LYS A 160 0.08 14.46 9.03
N GLN A 161 0.12 14.87 7.76
CA GLN A 161 -1.05 15.15 6.95
C GLN A 161 -2.02 13.96 6.89
N MET A 162 -1.52 12.74 6.67
CA MET A 162 -2.37 11.54 6.69
C MET A 162 -3.03 11.30 8.07
N CYS A 163 -2.29 11.54 9.15
CA CYS A 163 -2.84 11.41 10.51
C CYS A 163 -3.94 12.46 10.79
N GLU A 164 -3.74 13.70 10.33
CA GLU A 164 -4.71 14.78 10.44
C GLU A 164 -5.99 14.51 9.63
N LEU A 165 -5.85 13.99 8.40
CA LEU A 165 -6.98 13.58 7.56
C LEU A 165 -7.77 12.45 8.22
N ARG A 166 -7.09 11.42 8.73
CA ARG A 166 -7.73 10.30 9.44
C ARG A 166 -8.49 10.74 10.70
N ASN A 167 -7.97 11.73 11.43
CA ASN A 167 -8.63 12.29 12.61
C ASN A 167 -9.69 13.37 12.29
N GLY A 168 -9.97 13.61 11.00
CA GLY A 168 -10.90 14.65 10.55
C GLY A 168 -10.45 16.08 10.92
N ARG A 169 -9.18 16.27 11.30
CA ARG A 169 -8.62 17.56 11.73
C ARG A 169 -8.16 18.41 10.55
N ALA A 170 -7.72 17.80 9.45
CA ALA A 170 -7.31 18.53 8.24
C ALA A 170 -8.46 19.37 7.63
N LEU A 171 -9.69 18.85 7.65
CA LEU A 171 -10.89 19.60 7.23
C LEU A 171 -11.18 20.78 8.16
N ARG A 172 -10.88 20.68 9.47
CA ARG A 172 -11.07 21.79 10.41
C ARG A 172 -10.07 22.93 10.17
N HIS A 173 -8.83 22.62 9.79
CA HIS A 173 -7.83 23.65 9.46
C HIS A 173 -8.12 24.35 8.13
N LEU A 174 -8.55 23.62 7.11
CA LEU A 174 -8.96 24.20 5.83
C LEU A 174 -10.24 25.04 5.94
N GLN A 175 -11.20 24.66 6.80
CA GLN A 175 -12.36 25.50 7.10
C GLN A 175 -11.95 26.78 7.82
N LEU A 176 -10.96 26.73 8.73
CA LEU A 176 -10.42 27.92 9.38
C LEU A 176 -9.66 28.82 8.40
N GLU A 177 -8.85 28.27 7.48
CA GLU A 177 -8.12 29.07 6.48
C GLU A 177 -9.03 29.67 5.39
N VAL A 178 -10.13 29.00 5.00
CA VAL A 178 -11.13 29.55 4.06
C VAL A 178 -12.06 30.55 4.73
N PHE A 179 -12.24 30.49 6.05
CA PHE A 179 -13.06 31.46 6.81
C PHE A 179 -12.26 32.70 7.27
N TYR A 180 -10.92 32.66 7.21
CA TYR A 180 -10.02 33.76 7.60
C TYR A 180 -9.47 34.72 6.50
N PRO A 181 -9.91 34.74 5.22
CA PRO A 181 -9.49 35.80 4.30
C PRO A 181 -10.45 37.00 4.24
N LEU A 182 -11.39 37.16 5.19
CA LEU A 182 -12.41 38.23 5.16
C LEU A 182 -12.49 39.11 6.42
N GLU A 183 -11.40 39.24 7.17
CA GLU A 183 -11.20 40.36 8.09
C GLU A 183 -9.84 41.03 7.81
N PHE A 184 -9.80 41.87 6.78
CA PHE A 184 -9.02 43.11 6.72
C PHE A 184 -9.63 44.04 5.65
#